data_AF-A0A7C3FRU8-F1
#
_entry.id   AF-A0A7C3FRU8-F1
#
_cell.length_a   1.000
_cell.length_b   1.000
_cell.length_c   1.000
_cell.angle_alpha   90.00
_cell.angle_beta   90.00
_cell.angle_gamma   90.00
#
_symmetry.space_group_name_H-M   'P 1'
#
loop_
_entity.id
_entity.type
_entity.pdbx_description
1 polymer ?
#
loop_
_entity_poly.entity_id
_entity_poly.type
_entity_poly.pdbx_seq_one_letter_code
_entity_poly.pdbx_strand_id
1 'polypeptide(L)'
;MRNKLFTMILLILAFLTIFITACASPKFELTNMTITPDPVGAGDEITVTVDVANIGKASGNYTAILKIDEEVTQETIVSVDPGVSKKVNFDIVIKEVGYYSVTIEDLTSTLDVKKPAELVLETPVISPTEVLPGETATIRLNGRNIGEVTGIFDIDLSANGEVIQTKEVTIDSGETIAINFELILNIPGQYDIGIGDHHLDLKVLKPAEFQISGLKISPEEPVTNQDIFVSTELSNLGEVTGIHTVSFSVDGKIIESREVEVYGGDTVSVNFRFMEHLGGNYDVIINNRKVTLPIYGPTYGGSLRLLTHNINTFDDVINLFPASASTMQLTNEELVIGDWTRGPAGSYGTGETTWRTIYFQDYLKDKDLKSGCVAESWEITNSGEIVFHIRKGIHYALDKDNEASNLVNGRELTAEDVAFSLRRSISKHTSYFYTEFSQLKYTIIDTPDDWTVVISVPGNLTQEAFTLFGDFVRIVPPEVVERYGDMNDWRNSVGTGPFILKEFITNQVATFEKNYKYWMNDPIGPGVGNQLPYVEEVKLIIVSDTSTRLAAFRVGKVDQISLVKEEDLASVTLNNQMSALIKNDYYETPRYYICWQPWLKNYSGEYLVGYYNEIWPQYVWLDLDLKEELTGRR
;
A
#
# COMPACT_ATOMS: atom_id res chain seq x y z
N MET A 1 -132.61 23.85 94.74
CA MET A 1 -133.73 23.01 94.28
C MET A 1 -133.25 22.16 93.11
N ARG A 2 -133.35 20.82 93.28
CA ARG A 2 -133.46 19.71 92.31
C ARG A 2 -132.59 19.73 91.03
N ASN A 3 -131.89 18.66 90.63
CA ASN A 3 -132.10 17.26 90.95
C ASN A 3 -130.84 16.42 90.62
N LYS A 4 -130.64 15.37 91.43
CA LYS A 4 -129.62 14.31 91.36
C LYS A 4 -129.87 13.34 90.20
N LEU A 5 -128.82 12.71 89.66
CA LEU A 5 -128.57 11.24 89.79
C LEU A 5 -127.24 10.77 89.13
N PHE A 6 -126.38 10.14 89.96
CA PHE A 6 -125.60 8.89 89.80
C PHE A 6 -124.67 8.54 88.58
N THR A 7 -123.40 8.27 88.96
CA THR A 7 -122.40 7.26 88.51
C THR A 7 -121.59 7.36 87.20
N MET A 8 -120.24 7.35 87.34
CA MET A 8 -119.24 6.43 86.71
C MET A 8 -117.98 7.08 86.03
N ILE A 9 -116.78 6.75 86.58
CA ILE A 9 -115.45 6.45 85.94
C ILE A 9 -114.50 7.54 85.33
N LEU A 10 -113.21 7.38 85.73
CA LEU A 10 -111.85 7.68 85.17
C LEU A 10 -111.50 8.91 84.29
N LEU A 11 -110.35 9.51 84.64
CA LEU A 11 -109.21 10.01 83.82
C LEU A 11 -109.46 10.63 82.43
N ILE A 12 -109.00 11.88 82.22
CA ILE A 12 -108.20 12.35 81.06
C ILE A 12 -107.64 13.77 81.32
N LEU A 13 -106.36 13.94 80.94
CA LEU A 13 -105.54 15.15 80.84
C LEU A 13 -106.02 16.12 79.73
N ALA A 14 -105.79 17.43 79.91
CA ALA A 14 -105.42 18.41 78.85
C ALA A 14 -105.13 19.79 79.50
N PHE A 15 -103.88 20.26 79.56
CA PHE A 15 -103.11 21.04 78.57
C PHE A 15 -103.14 22.56 78.82
N LEU A 16 -102.05 23.08 79.39
CA LEU A 16 -101.61 24.47 79.24
C LEU A 16 -100.09 24.46 79.01
N THR A 17 -99.69 24.63 77.75
CA THR A 17 -98.30 24.68 77.30
C THR A 17 -97.76 26.10 77.37
N ILE A 18 -96.78 26.33 78.25
CA ILE A 18 -95.77 27.38 78.08
C ILE A 18 -94.54 26.68 77.52
N PHE A 19 -94.18 26.99 76.27
CA PHE A 19 -92.91 26.58 75.68
C PHE A 19 -91.78 27.26 76.46
N ILE A 20 -91.05 26.50 77.29
CA ILE A 20 -89.63 26.78 77.50
C ILE A 20 -88.95 26.16 76.29
N THR A 21 -88.69 26.96 75.27
CA THR A 21 -87.74 26.57 74.22
C THR A 21 -86.39 26.45 74.91
N ALA A 22 -85.98 25.22 75.27
CA ALA A 22 -84.59 24.95 75.58
C ALA A 22 -83.79 25.39 74.34
N CYS A 23 -83.02 26.47 74.48
CA CYS A 23 -82.20 27.00 73.40
C CYS A 23 -81.30 25.85 72.94
N ALA A 24 -81.46 25.37 71.71
CA ALA A 24 -80.61 24.33 71.16
C ALA A 24 -79.17 24.87 71.19
N SER A 25 -78.30 24.23 71.97
CA SER A 25 -76.88 24.63 72.08
C SER A 25 -76.02 23.72 71.21
N PRO A 26 -74.97 24.26 70.56
CA PRO A 26 -73.92 23.41 70.01
C PRO A 26 -73.21 22.66 71.15
N LYS A 27 -72.77 21.43 70.87
CA LYS A 27 -71.95 20.62 71.79
C LYS A 27 -70.94 19.86 70.93
N PHE A 28 -69.66 19.98 71.23
CA PHE A 28 -68.59 19.39 70.41
C PHE A 28 -67.93 18.21 71.12
N GLU A 29 -67.41 17.28 70.33
CA GLU A 29 -66.64 16.12 70.77
C GLU A 29 -65.47 15.94 69.79
N LEU A 30 -64.27 15.74 70.33
CA LEU A 30 -63.04 15.58 69.56
C LEU A 30 -62.63 14.11 69.51
N THR A 31 -62.23 13.63 68.33
CA THR A 31 -61.77 12.25 68.13
C THR A 31 -60.62 12.21 67.11
N ASN A 32 -59.96 11.04 66.99
CA ASN A 32 -58.95 10.75 65.97
C ASN A 32 -57.80 11.76 65.87
N MET A 33 -57.25 12.18 67.02
CA MET A 33 -56.04 12.99 67.01
C MET A 33 -54.86 12.16 66.48
N THR A 34 -54.20 12.64 65.42
CA THR A 34 -53.00 12.01 64.84
C THR A 34 -51.91 13.04 64.62
N ILE A 35 -50.66 12.60 64.75
CA ILE A 35 -49.47 13.40 64.45
C ILE A 35 -48.74 12.68 63.31
N THR A 36 -48.35 13.39 62.26
CA THR A 36 -47.64 12.79 61.13
C THR A 36 -46.66 13.79 60.52
N PRO A 37 -45.38 13.42 60.32
CA PRO A 37 -44.74 12.16 60.74
C PRO A 37 -44.47 12.08 62.27
N ASP A 38 -44.32 10.87 62.81
CA ASP A 38 -43.88 10.59 64.19
C ASP A 38 -43.12 9.23 64.22
N PRO A 39 -41.81 9.18 64.56
CA PRO A 39 -40.96 10.29 64.99
C PRO A 39 -40.65 11.27 63.86
N VAL A 40 -40.26 12.49 64.23
CA VAL A 40 -40.00 13.60 63.29
C VAL A 40 -38.65 14.26 63.57
N GLY A 41 -37.96 14.74 62.54
CA GLY A 41 -36.72 15.48 62.70
C GLY A 41 -36.97 16.91 63.19
N ALA A 42 -36.08 17.43 64.03
CA ALA A 42 -36.14 18.82 64.45
C ALA A 42 -36.06 19.76 63.23
N GLY A 43 -37.03 20.67 63.11
CA GLY A 43 -37.16 21.59 61.98
C GLY A 43 -38.06 21.11 60.85
N ASP A 44 -38.47 19.85 60.84
CA ASP A 44 -39.43 19.32 59.87
C ASP A 44 -40.86 19.78 60.20
N GLU A 45 -41.69 19.88 59.16
CA GLU A 45 -43.10 20.21 59.30
C GLU A 45 -43.88 18.99 59.77
N ILE A 46 -44.73 19.21 60.79
CA ILE A 46 -45.56 18.18 61.42
C ILE A 46 -47.01 18.63 61.28
N THR A 47 -47.86 17.72 60.80
CA THR A 47 -49.30 17.96 60.78
C THR A 47 -49.96 17.23 61.95
N VAL A 48 -50.55 17.99 62.86
CA VAL A 48 -51.45 17.48 63.89
C VAL A 48 -52.88 17.59 63.37
N THR A 49 -53.58 16.47 63.23
CA THR A 49 -54.99 16.45 62.79
C THR A 49 -55.91 16.01 63.90
N VAL A 50 -57.12 16.57 63.97
CA VAL A 50 -58.18 16.15 64.91
C VAL A 50 -59.55 16.29 64.26
N ASP A 51 -60.47 15.38 64.55
CA ASP A 51 -61.85 15.45 64.09
C ASP A 51 -62.73 16.14 65.14
N VAL A 52 -63.38 17.24 64.77
CA VAL A 52 -64.30 18.01 65.60
C VAL A 52 -65.74 17.72 65.17
N ALA A 53 -66.50 16.98 66.00
CA ALA A 53 -67.88 16.61 65.73
C ALA A 53 -68.87 17.45 66.57
N ASN A 54 -69.89 18.04 65.93
CA ASN A 54 -70.97 18.71 66.67
C ASN A 54 -72.11 17.73 66.97
N ILE A 55 -72.12 17.21 68.19
CA ILE A 55 -73.16 16.32 68.73
C ILE A 55 -74.37 17.09 69.31
N GLY A 56 -74.34 18.42 69.24
CA GLY A 56 -75.44 19.31 69.61
C GLY A 56 -76.55 19.41 68.56
N LYS A 57 -77.58 20.20 68.85
CA LYS A 57 -78.75 20.39 67.97
C LYS A 57 -78.76 21.73 67.22
N ALA A 58 -77.74 22.55 67.39
CA ALA A 58 -77.57 23.83 66.71
C ALA A 58 -76.15 23.97 66.14
N SER A 59 -76.00 24.65 65.01
CA SER A 59 -74.68 24.99 64.45
C SER A 59 -73.92 25.88 65.43
N GLY A 60 -72.61 25.72 65.49
CA GLY A 60 -71.77 26.55 66.34
C GLY A 60 -70.33 26.59 65.83
N ASN A 61 -69.58 27.54 66.37
CA ASN A 61 -68.15 27.63 66.15
C ASN A 61 -67.44 26.98 67.33
N TYR A 62 -66.52 26.08 67.04
CA TYR A 62 -65.60 25.50 68.01
C TYR A 62 -64.21 26.07 67.76
N THR A 63 -63.54 26.52 68.83
CA THR A 63 -62.15 26.97 68.76
C THR A 63 -61.27 25.79 69.17
N ALA A 64 -60.66 25.13 68.19
CA ALA A 64 -59.65 24.11 68.45
C ALA A 64 -58.33 24.81 68.79
N ILE A 65 -57.79 24.52 69.97
CA ILE A 65 -56.56 25.12 70.48
C ILE A 65 -55.52 24.01 70.58
N LEU A 66 -54.48 24.12 69.77
CA LEU A 66 -53.31 23.24 69.86
C LEU A 66 -52.37 23.78 70.92
N LYS A 67 -52.02 22.92 71.87
CA LYS A 67 -51.00 23.18 72.88
C LYS A 67 -49.81 22.25 72.72
N ILE A 68 -48.61 22.80 72.82
CA ILE A 68 -47.36 22.06 72.96
C ILE A 68 -46.81 22.36 74.35
N ASP A 69 -46.61 21.34 75.18
CA ASP A 69 -46.16 21.48 76.58
C ASP A 69 -46.98 22.49 77.39
N GLU A 70 -48.30 22.36 77.26
CA GLU A 70 -49.32 23.21 77.90
C GLU A 70 -49.38 24.67 77.40
N GLU A 71 -48.45 25.10 76.55
CA GLU A 71 -48.45 26.43 75.92
C GLU A 71 -49.28 26.43 74.63
N VAL A 72 -50.14 27.44 74.47
CA VAL A 72 -50.97 27.59 73.26
C VAL A 72 -50.08 27.96 72.07
N THR A 73 -49.97 27.07 71.09
CA THR A 73 -49.13 27.27 69.90
C THR A 73 -49.95 27.82 68.72
N GLN A 74 -51.14 27.27 68.49
CA GLN A 74 -52.05 27.70 67.43
C GLN A 74 -53.49 27.55 67.89
N GLU A 75 -54.38 28.39 67.36
CA GLU A 75 -55.82 28.24 67.51
C GLU A 75 -56.51 28.35 66.15
N THR A 76 -57.59 27.61 65.95
CA THR A 76 -58.38 27.66 64.73
C THR A 76 -59.86 27.52 65.07
N ILE A 77 -60.67 28.41 64.52
CA ILE A 77 -62.11 28.39 64.70
C ILE A 77 -62.74 27.64 63.54
N VAL A 78 -63.45 26.55 63.83
CA VAL A 78 -64.20 25.77 62.86
C VAL A 78 -65.70 25.85 63.14
N SER A 79 -66.48 26.21 62.12
CA SER A 79 -67.94 26.17 62.21
C SER A 79 -68.44 24.79 61.82
N VAL A 80 -69.17 24.10 62.70
CA VAL A 80 -69.65 22.73 62.48
C VAL A 80 -71.16 22.66 62.71
N ASP A 81 -71.89 22.20 61.69
CA ASP A 81 -73.34 22.01 61.73
C ASP A 81 -73.72 20.77 62.56
N PRO A 82 -74.96 20.68 63.09
CA PRO A 82 -75.42 19.54 63.89
C PRO A 82 -75.23 18.20 63.16
N GLY A 83 -74.63 17.22 63.84
CA GLY A 83 -74.37 15.88 63.33
C GLY A 83 -73.23 15.78 62.31
N VAL A 84 -72.53 16.88 62.02
CA VAL A 84 -71.36 16.90 61.12
C VAL A 84 -70.07 16.77 61.93
N SER A 85 -69.07 16.09 61.37
CA SER A 85 -67.69 16.12 61.85
C SER A 85 -66.79 16.78 60.82
N LYS A 86 -65.90 17.68 61.26
CA LYS A 86 -64.91 18.34 60.40
C LYS A 86 -63.51 18.08 60.94
N LYS A 87 -62.59 17.74 60.03
CA LYS A 87 -61.17 17.61 60.34
C LYS A 87 -60.53 18.99 60.42
N VAL A 88 -59.73 19.21 61.46
CA VAL A 88 -58.88 20.39 61.66
C VAL A 88 -57.43 19.95 61.61
N ASN A 89 -56.61 20.69 60.86
CA ASN A 89 -55.18 20.44 60.73
C ASN A 89 -54.41 21.63 61.31
N PHE A 90 -53.34 21.32 62.02
CA PHE A 90 -52.36 22.29 62.51
C PHE A 90 -50.99 21.87 61.99
N ASP A 91 -50.38 22.72 61.18
CA ASP A 91 -49.02 22.52 60.69
C ASP A 91 -48.07 23.31 61.59
N ILE A 92 -47.15 22.59 62.24
CA ILE A 92 -46.21 23.14 63.21
C ILE A 92 -44.78 22.69 62.89
N VAL A 93 -43.80 23.45 63.36
CA VAL A 93 -42.38 23.14 63.25
C VAL A 93 -41.75 23.28 64.63
N ILE A 94 -41.15 22.21 65.13
CA ILE A 94 -40.41 22.21 66.40
C ILE A 94 -38.92 22.12 66.07
N LYS A 95 -38.16 23.14 66.46
CA LYS A 95 -36.73 23.29 66.09
C LYS A 95 -35.76 22.62 67.04
N GLU A 96 -36.21 22.23 68.23
CA GLU A 96 -35.37 21.62 69.25
C GLU A 96 -35.70 20.14 69.41
N VAL A 97 -34.68 19.34 69.67
CA VAL A 97 -34.81 17.89 69.92
C VAL A 97 -35.37 17.69 71.33
N GLY A 98 -36.36 16.81 71.48
CA GLY A 98 -36.99 16.55 72.77
C GLY A 98 -38.31 15.80 72.68
N TYR A 99 -38.86 15.48 73.85
CA TYR A 99 -40.20 14.91 73.98
C TYR A 99 -41.19 16.03 74.29
N TYR A 100 -42.18 16.17 73.42
CA TYR A 100 -43.19 17.22 73.52
C TYR A 100 -44.56 16.59 73.76
N SER A 101 -45.32 17.17 74.68
CA SER A 101 -46.73 16.83 74.87
C SER A 101 -47.60 17.68 73.93
N VAL A 102 -48.39 17.03 73.08
CA VAL A 102 -49.26 17.67 72.10
C VAL A 102 -50.70 17.48 72.56
N THR A 103 -51.42 18.56 72.82
CA THR A 103 -52.76 18.51 73.42
C THR A 103 -53.76 19.37 72.66
N ILE A 104 -54.95 18.83 72.39
CA ILE A 104 -56.12 19.58 71.90
C ILE A 104 -57.31 19.21 72.80
N GLU A 105 -57.79 20.19 73.58
CA GLU A 105 -58.78 19.97 74.65
C GLU A 105 -58.35 18.86 75.64
N ASP A 106 -59.04 17.73 75.65
CA ASP A 106 -58.78 16.58 76.53
C ASP A 106 -57.94 15.47 75.84
N LEU A 107 -57.64 15.62 74.54
CA LEU A 107 -56.81 14.65 73.80
C LEU A 107 -55.34 15.02 73.93
N THR A 108 -54.53 14.13 74.48
CA THR A 108 -53.07 14.30 74.60
C THR A 108 -52.34 13.16 73.90
N SER A 109 -51.31 13.50 73.12
CA SER A 109 -50.33 12.58 72.56
C SER A 109 -48.92 13.07 72.86
N THR A 110 -47.93 12.20 72.78
CA THR A 110 -46.50 12.58 72.84
C THR A 110 -45.92 12.62 71.44
N LEU A 111 -45.00 13.55 71.20
CA LEU A 111 -44.21 13.66 69.99
C LEU A 111 -42.74 13.58 70.33
N ASP A 112 -42.02 12.64 69.71
CA ASP A 112 -40.57 12.49 69.84
C ASP A 112 -39.89 13.23 68.68
N VAL A 113 -39.38 14.42 68.97
CA VAL A 113 -38.63 15.24 68.00
C VAL A 113 -37.15 14.89 68.13
N LYS A 114 -36.60 14.33 67.05
CA LYS A 114 -35.28 13.70 67.01
C LYS A 114 -34.28 14.52 66.21
N LYS A 115 -32.98 14.17 66.31
CA LYS A 115 -31.96 14.79 65.44
C LYS A 115 -32.33 14.56 63.96
N PRO A 116 -32.41 15.61 63.11
CA PRO A 116 -32.78 15.46 61.71
C PRO A 116 -31.77 14.59 60.95
N ALA A 117 -32.21 14.00 59.85
CA ALA A 117 -31.36 13.19 58.99
C ALA A 117 -30.20 14.03 58.44
N GLU A 118 -28.98 13.51 58.53
CA GLU A 118 -27.76 14.21 58.13
C GLU A 118 -26.83 13.21 57.46
N LEU A 119 -26.50 13.45 56.19
CA LEU A 119 -25.66 12.56 55.39
C LEU A 119 -24.18 12.88 55.59
N VAL A 120 -23.41 11.85 55.90
CA VAL A 120 -21.94 11.87 55.83
C VAL A 120 -21.50 10.86 54.78
N LEU A 121 -20.74 11.33 53.79
CA LEU A 121 -20.13 10.49 52.78
C LEU A 121 -18.73 10.05 53.23
N GLU A 122 -18.42 8.78 52.99
CA GLU A 122 -17.05 8.27 53.09
C GLU A 122 -16.26 8.62 51.82
N THR A 123 -14.92 8.57 51.92
CA THR A 123 -14.03 8.84 50.78
C THR A 123 -14.35 7.91 49.62
N PRO A 124 -14.72 8.45 48.45
CA PRO A 124 -15.07 7.64 47.29
C PRO A 124 -13.82 7.05 46.64
N VAL A 125 -14.00 5.95 45.91
CA VAL A 125 -12.97 5.35 45.06
C VAL A 125 -13.50 5.21 43.64
N ILE A 126 -12.66 5.50 42.65
CA ILE A 126 -12.96 5.29 41.23
C ILE A 126 -12.10 4.14 40.69
N SER A 127 -12.71 3.26 39.90
CA SER A 127 -11.98 2.17 39.26
C SER A 127 -12.62 1.81 37.91
N PRO A 128 -11.83 1.73 36.82
CA PRO A 128 -10.42 2.17 36.73
C PRO A 128 -10.27 3.71 36.75
N THR A 129 -9.05 4.22 36.98
CA THR A 129 -8.72 5.66 36.94
C THR A 129 -8.36 6.15 35.53
N GLU A 130 -8.20 5.23 34.57
CA GLU A 130 -8.02 5.51 33.15
C GLU A 130 -8.98 4.63 32.33
N VAL A 131 -9.64 5.21 31.33
CA VAL A 131 -10.62 4.53 30.47
C VAL A 131 -10.49 5.00 29.02
N LEU A 132 -10.91 4.19 28.05
CA LEU A 132 -11.15 4.68 26.68
C LEU A 132 -12.52 5.37 26.56
N PRO A 133 -12.74 6.22 25.53
CA PRO A 133 -14.04 6.80 25.26
C PRO A 133 -15.15 5.75 25.16
N GLY A 134 -16.21 5.94 25.95
CA GLY A 134 -17.35 5.03 25.99
C GLY A 134 -17.20 3.84 26.96
N GLU A 135 -16.04 3.65 27.57
CA GLU A 135 -15.86 2.66 28.64
C GLU A 135 -16.37 3.19 29.99
N THR A 136 -16.75 2.27 30.86
CA THR A 136 -17.35 2.59 32.16
C THR A 136 -16.29 2.65 33.26
N ALA A 137 -16.22 3.78 33.96
CA ALA A 137 -15.59 3.88 35.28
C ALA A 137 -16.66 3.73 36.38
N THR A 138 -16.35 2.98 37.45
CA THR A 138 -17.27 2.85 38.59
C THR A 138 -16.76 3.67 39.76
N ILE A 139 -17.61 4.56 40.29
CA ILE A 139 -17.38 5.28 41.54
C ILE A 139 -18.11 4.53 42.65
N ARG A 140 -17.41 4.19 43.74
CA ARG A 140 -17.96 3.53 44.92
C ARG A 140 -17.69 4.35 46.16
N LEU A 141 -18.71 4.52 46.99
CA LEU A 141 -18.62 5.17 48.30
C LEU A 141 -19.70 4.63 49.23
N ASN A 142 -19.55 4.87 50.53
CA ASN A 142 -20.62 4.63 51.48
C ASN A 142 -21.19 5.96 51.96
N GLY A 143 -22.51 5.99 52.17
CA GLY A 143 -23.22 7.10 52.78
C GLY A 143 -23.81 6.65 54.11
N ARG A 144 -23.60 7.44 55.16
CA ARG A 144 -24.13 7.17 56.50
C ARG A 144 -25.06 8.29 56.93
N ASN A 145 -26.24 7.93 57.43
CA ASN A 145 -27.12 8.89 58.10
C ASN A 145 -26.75 8.98 59.58
N ILE A 146 -26.23 10.14 60.00
CA ILE A 146 -25.86 10.44 61.40
C ILE A 146 -26.97 11.17 62.17
N GLY A 147 -28.16 11.25 61.59
CA GLY A 147 -29.40 11.66 62.24
C GLY A 147 -30.11 10.50 62.93
N GLU A 148 -31.23 10.83 63.58
CA GLU A 148 -32.05 9.90 64.36
C GLU A 148 -33.41 9.59 63.72
N VAL A 149 -33.62 10.07 62.49
CA VAL A 149 -34.77 9.78 61.63
C VAL A 149 -34.29 9.37 60.23
N THR A 150 -35.12 8.63 59.49
CA THR A 150 -34.84 8.24 58.10
C THR A 150 -34.78 9.46 57.20
N GLY A 151 -33.74 9.55 56.37
CA GLY A 151 -33.54 10.65 55.42
C GLY A 151 -33.60 10.19 53.97
N ILE A 152 -34.05 11.08 53.09
CA ILE A 152 -33.93 10.94 51.65
C ILE A 152 -32.88 11.97 51.19
N PHE A 153 -31.84 11.50 50.51
CA PHE A 153 -30.72 12.33 50.09
C PHE A 153 -30.47 12.20 48.60
N ASP A 154 -30.33 13.34 47.93
CA ASP A 154 -29.84 13.41 46.55
C ASP A 154 -28.32 13.51 46.55
N ILE A 155 -27.68 12.58 45.84
CA ILE A 155 -26.23 12.55 45.68
C ILE A 155 -25.91 12.87 44.24
N ASP A 156 -25.31 14.03 44.02
CA ASP A 156 -24.88 14.50 42.72
C ASP A 156 -23.45 14.02 42.40
N LEU A 157 -23.32 13.40 41.24
CA LEU A 157 -22.05 13.14 40.57
C LEU A 157 -21.85 14.23 39.53
N SER A 158 -20.70 14.90 39.59
CA SER A 158 -20.32 15.93 38.64
C SER A 158 -19.03 15.58 37.90
N ALA A 159 -18.89 16.09 36.68
CA ALA A 159 -17.64 16.06 35.93
C ALA A 159 -17.26 17.50 35.55
N ASN A 160 -16.05 17.94 35.93
CA ASN A 160 -15.56 19.30 35.76
C ASN A 160 -16.52 20.37 36.31
N GLY A 161 -17.22 20.05 37.41
CA GLY A 161 -18.18 20.93 38.08
C GLY A 161 -19.60 20.94 37.49
N GLU A 162 -19.87 20.22 36.39
CA GLU A 162 -21.22 20.04 35.85
C GLU A 162 -21.83 18.76 36.40
N VAL A 163 -23.04 18.84 36.99
CA VAL A 163 -23.77 17.65 37.47
C VAL A 163 -24.20 16.81 36.28
N ILE A 164 -23.71 15.57 36.22
CA ILE A 164 -23.96 14.62 35.12
C ILE A 164 -24.93 13.52 35.51
N GLN A 165 -25.07 13.23 36.81
CA GLN A 165 -25.99 12.22 37.31
C GLN A 165 -26.37 12.55 38.76
N THR A 166 -27.65 12.39 39.11
CA THR A 166 -28.14 12.48 40.50
C THR A 166 -28.71 11.13 40.90
N LYS A 167 -28.43 10.70 42.13
CA LYS A 167 -28.99 9.47 42.70
C LYS A 167 -29.64 9.76 44.03
N GLU A 168 -30.96 9.58 44.09
CA GLU A 168 -31.72 9.64 45.33
C GLU A 168 -31.51 8.34 46.13
N VAL A 169 -31.23 8.47 47.42
CA VAL A 169 -31.07 7.34 48.35
C VAL A 169 -31.82 7.59 49.65
N THR A 170 -32.50 6.55 50.14
CA THR A 170 -33.14 6.56 51.47
C THR A 170 -32.25 5.81 52.45
N ILE A 171 -31.89 6.45 53.56
CA ILE A 171 -31.01 5.86 54.58
C ILE A 171 -31.69 5.98 55.95
N ASP A 172 -31.98 4.83 56.54
CA ASP A 172 -32.54 4.76 57.89
C ASP A 172 -31.57 5.33 58.94
N SER A 173 -32.12 5.75 60.06
CA SER A 173 -31.36 6.32 61.17
C SER A 173 -30.17 5.44 61.59
N GLY A 174 -28.96 5.98 61.55
CA GLY A 174 -27.73 5.30 61.98
C GLY A 174 -27.17 4.27 60.99
N GLU A 175 -27.89 3.96 59.90
CA GLU A 175 -27.48 3.00 58.88
C GLU A 175 -26.44 3.59 57.92
N THR A 176 -25.66 2.68 57.33
CA THR A 176 -24.70 2.97 56.26
C THR A 176 -25.06 2.14 55.04
N ILE A 177 -25.18 2.78 53.88
CA ILE A 177 -25.44 2.09 52.60
C ILE A 177 -24.28 2.27 51.63
N ALA A 178 -24.07 1.26 50.78
CA ALA A 178 -23.14 1.34 49.67
C ALA A 178 -23.80 2.02 48.46
N ILE A 179 -23.11 2.98 47.88
CA ILE A 179 -23.56 3.77 46.74
C ILE A 179 -22.57 3.56 45.59
N ASN A 180 -23.10 3.27 44.41
CA ASN A 180 -22.32 3.09 43.19
C ASN A 180 -22.88 3.98 42.08
N PHE A 181 -21.98 4.60 41.32
CA PHE A 181 -22.25 5.30 40.07
C PHE A 181 -21.45 4.64 38.93
N GLU A 182 -22.08 4.56 37.76
CA GLU A 182 -21.42 4.16 36.51
C GLU A 182 -21.25 5.41 35.64
N LEU A 183 -20.00 5.72 35.31
CA LEU A 183 -19.63 6.91 34.56
C LEU A 183 -19.09 6.52 33.19
N ILE A 184 -19.67 7.08 32.13
CA ILE A 184 -19.23 6.90 30.75
C ILE A 184 -18.96 8.27 30.13
N LEU A 185 -17.71 8.51 29.71
CA LEU A 185 -17.28 9.73 29.05
C LEU A 185 -16.77 9.41 27.64
N ASN A 186 -17.16 10.22 26.65
CA ASN A 186 -16.90 9.93 25.23
C ASN A 186 -15.80 10.82 24.61
N ILE A 187 -15.24 11.76 25.36
CA ILE A 187 -14.25 12.72 24.87
C ILE A 187 -12.94 12.47 25.63
N PRO A 188 -11.80 12.28 24.94
CA PRO A 188 -10.51 12.17 25.60
C PRO A 188 -10.14 13.43 26.40
N GLY A 189 -9.54 13.25 27.57
CA GLY A 189 -9.15 14.35 28.44
C GLY A 189 -8.96 13.93 29.90
N GLN A 190 -8.50 14.87 30.72
CA GLN A 190 -8.51 14.75 32.17
C GLN A 190 -9.82 15.33 32.71
N TYR A 191 -10.45 14.60 33.61
CA TYR A 191 -11.72 14.96 34.24
C TYR A 191 -11.58 14.97 35.75
N ASP A 192 -12.07 16.05 36.35
CA ASP A 192 -12.28 16.17 37.79
C ASP A 192 -13.69 15.68 38.13
N ILE A 193 -13.80 14.55 38.83
CA ILE A 193 -15.06 13.91 39.18
C ILE A 193 -15.44 14.27 40.61
N GLY A 194 -16.46 15.12 40.75
CA GLY A 194 -16.94 15.61 42.05
C GLY A 194 -18.10 14.78 42.59
N ILE A 195 -18.06 14.46 43.89
CA ILE A 195 -19.17 13.83 44.63
C ILE A 195 -19.19 14.33 46.08
N GLY A 196 -20.23 15.08 46.44
CA GLY A 196 -20.23 15.86 47.69
C GLY A 196 -19.03 16.83 47.73
N ASP A 197 -18.24 16.76 48.80
CA ASP A 197 -17.00 17.54 48.96
C ASP A 197 -15.74 16.83 48.42
N HIS A 198 -15.90 15.64 47.80
CA HIS A 198 -14.77 14.84 47.30
C HIS A 198 -14.54 15.04 45.81
N HIS A 199 -13.27 14.95 45.41
CA HIS A 199 -12.81 15.05 44.03
C HIS A 199 -11.93 13.84 43.68
N LEU A 200 -12.14 13.27 42.50
CA LEU A 200 -11.40 12.12 41.96
C LEU A 200 -10.93 12.43 40.54
N ASP A 201 -9.71 12.02 40.22
CA ASP A 201 -9.17 12.15 38.86
C ASP A 201 -9.59 10.95 37.99
N LEU A 202 -10.13 11.23 36.80
CA LEU A 202 -10.38 10.24 35.75
C LEU A 202 -9.74 10.70 34.44
N LYS A 203 -8.86 9.89 33.87
CA LYS A 203 -8.30 10.13 32.54
C LYS A 203 -9.03 9.33 31.47
N VAL A 204 -9.61 10.01 30.50
CA VAL A 204 -10.13 9.38 29.28
C VAL A 204 -9.01 9.41 28.22
N LEU A 205 -8.44 8.26 27.92
CA LEU A 205 -7.29 8.13 27.01
C LEU A 205 -7.67 8.43 25.57
N LYS A 206 -6.77 9.06 24.80
CA LYS A 206 -6.97 9.22 23.36
C LYS A 206 -6.77 7.86 22.64
N PRO A 207 -7.75 7.35 21.86
CA PRO A 207 -7.58 6.12 21.09
C PRO A 207 -6.43 6.19 20.07
N ALA A 208 -5.93 5.04 19.62
CA ALA A 208 -4.90 4.98 18.59
C ALA A 208 -5.39 5.67 17.30
N GLU A 209 -4.56 6.60 16.79
CA GLU A 209 -4.87 7.39 15.60
C GLU A 209 -3.59 7.48 14.75
N PHE A 210 -3.59 6.88 13.56
CA PHE A 210 -2.37 6.73 12.77
C PHE A 210 -2.21 7.81 11.71
N GLN A 211 -0.99 8.34 11.62
CA GLN A 211 -0.58 9.26 10.57
C GLN A 211 0.66 8.74 9.85
N ILE A 212 0.62 8.71 8.52
CA ILE A 212 1.76 8.35 7.67
C ILE A 212 2.38 9.62 7.08
N SER A 213 3.69 9.77 7.27
CA SER A 213 4.47 10.91 6.79
C SER A 213 5.84 10.49 6.23
N GLY A 214 6.49 11.40 5.50
CA GLY A 214 7.88 11.23 5.06
C GLY A 214 8.15 10.02 4.18
N LEU A 215 7.62 10.00 2.94
CA LEU A 215 8.02 9.00 1.94
C LEU A 215 9.44 9.34 1.45
N LYS A 216 10.39 8.42 1.63
CA LYS A 216 11.76 8.53 1.16
C LYS A 216 12.11 7.35 0.28
N ILE A 217 12.91 7.59 -0.75
CA ILE A 217 13.40 6.58 -1.67
C ILE A 217 14.92 6.66 -1.67
N SER A 218 15.58 5.50 -1.63
CA SER A 218 17.03 5.39 -1.70
C SER A 218 17.43 4.22 -2.60
N PRO A 219 18.30 4.42 -3.59
CA PRO A 219 18.90 5.71 -3.99
C PRO A 219 17.90 6.67 -4.65
N GLU A 220 18.25 7.96 -4.78
CA GLU A 220 17.40 8.99 -5.43
C GLU A 220 17.31 8.79 -6.96
N GLU A 221 18.38 8.29 -7.58
CA GLU A 221 18.45 7.95 -9.01
C GLU A 221 18.75 6.45 -9.15
N PRO A 222 17.74 5.59 -8.93
CA PRO A 222 17.93 4.14 -9.02
C PRO A 222 18.16 3.69 -10.46
N VAL A 223 18.99 2.66 -10.60
CA VAL A 223 19.14 1.93 -11.87
C VAL A 223 18.45 0.57 -11.81
N THR A 224 18.19 -0.02 -12.97
CA THR A 224 17.66 -1.38 -13.06
C THR A 224 18.58 -2.40 -12.39
N ASN A 225 18.00 -3.50 -11.91
CA ASN A 225 18.69 -4.57 -11.18
C ASN A 225 19.36 -4.12 -9.87
N GLN A 226 19.02 -2.93 -9.36
CA GLN A 226 19.46 -2.43 -8.06
C GLN A 226 18.35 -2.56 -7.01
N ASP A 227 18.74 -2.82 -5.77
CA ASP A 227 17.83 -2.71 -4.64
C ASP A 227 17.42 -1.26 -4.39
N ILE A 228 16.10 -1.03 -4.39
CA ILE A 228 15.48 0.26 -4.08
C ILE A 228 14.77 0.12 -2.74
N PHE A 229 15.10 1.02 -1.81
CA PHE A 229 14.52 1.09 -0.48
C PHE A 229 13.50 2.22 -0.44
N VAL A 230 12.28 1.91 -0.01
CA VAL A 230 11.22 2.89 0.18
C VAL A 230 10.86 2.91 1.66
N SER A 231 10.95 4.08 2.29
CA SER A 231 10.62 4.21 3.69
C SER A 231 9.55 5.27 3.95
N THR A 232 8.81 5.07 5.03
CA THR A 232 7.84 6.03 5.54
C THR A 232 7.85 6.03 7.06
N GLU A 233 7.45 7.14 7.67
CA GLU A 233 7.20 7.22 9.11
C GLU A 233 5.71 6.99 9.39
N LEU A 234 5.43 6.10 10.36
CA LEU A 234 4.10 5.83 10.90
C LEU A 234 4.06 6.31 12.35
N SER A 235 3.24 7.32 12.62
CA SER A 235 3.06 7.92 13.95
C SER A 235 1.70 7.52 14.53
N ASN A 236 1.66 7.16 15.81
CA ASN A 236 0.42 7.00 16.57
C ASN A 236 0.17 8.27 17.41
N LEU A 237 -0.79 9.08 17.00
CA LEU A 237 -1.19 10.34 17.66
C LEU A 237 -2.10 10.10 18.87
N GLY A 238 -2.43 8.85 19.19
CA GLY A 238 -3.17 8.43 20.37
C GLY A 238 -2.29 8.18 21.59
N GLU A 239 -2.89 7.81 22.71
CA GLU A 239 -2.21 7.45 23.95
C GLU A 239 -2.16 5.94 24.19
N VAL A 240 -2.97 5.17 23.47
CA VAL A 240 -2.98 3.71 23.54
C VAL A 240 -2.25 3.07 22.36
N THR A 241 -1.64 1.91 22.60
CA THR A 241 -1.05 1.09 21.55
C THR A 241 -2.11 0.65 20.55
N GLY A 242 -1.74 0.65 19.27
CA GLY A 242 -2.57 0.06 18.22
C GLY A 242 -1.73 -0.57 17.12
N ILE A 243 -2.40 -1.31 16.25
CA ILE A 243 -1.80 -1.95 15.08
C ILE A 243 -2.34 -1.28 13.81
N HIS A 244 -1.45 -0.95 12.87
CA HIS A 244 -1.81 -0.40 11.56
C HIS A 244 -1.17 -1.21 10.43
N THR A 245 -1.90 -1.41 9.35
CA THR A 245 -1.36 -2.06 8.14
C THR A 245 -0.79 -1.00 7.19
N VAL A 246 0.51 -1.13 6.87
CA VAL A 246 1.18 -0.33 5.85
C VAL A 246 1.36 -1.18 4.60
N SER A 247 0.76 -0.74 3.49
CA SER A 247 0.81 -1.40 2.18
C SER A 247 1.70 -0.63 1.23
N PHE A 248 2.61 -1.36 0.58
CA PHE A 248 3.52 -0.85 -0.42
C PHE A 248 3.15 -1.43 -1.80
N SER A 249 3.04 -0.55 -2.79
CA SER A 249 2.70 -0.92 -4.16
C SER A 249 3.51 -0.14 -5.19
N VAL A 250 3.69 -0.75 -6.36
CA VAL A 250 4.33 -0.16 -7.54
C VAL A 250 3.35 -0.30 -8.70
N ASP A 251 3.05 0.79 -9.41
CA ASP A 251 2.07 0.87 -10.50
C ASP A 251 0.69 0.28 -10.13
N GLY A 252 0.29 0.49 -8.87
CA GLY A 252 -0.97 -0.01 -8.32
C GLY A 252 -0.99 -1.49 -7.96
N LYS A 253 0.10 -2.23 -8.20
CA LYS A 253 0.25 -3.62 -7.75
C LYS A 253 0.86 -3.65 -6.35
N ILE A 254 0.15 -4.21 -5.38
CA ILE A 254 0.68 -4.43 -4.03
C ILE A 254 1.85 -5.40 -4.10
N ILE A 255 3.02 -4.93 -3.66
CA ILE A 255 4.26 -5.71 -3.57
C ILE A 255 4.33 -6.37 -2.20
N GLU A 256 4.04 -5.61 -1.13
CA GLU A 256 4.13 -6.08 0.24
C GLU A 256 3.12 -5.33 1.14
N SER A 257 2.69 -5.95 2.24
CA SER A 257 1.95 -5.28 3.31
C SER A 257 2.44 -5.76 4.66
N ARG A 258 2.54 -4.86 5.65
CA ARG A 258 3.02 -5.17 7.00
C ARG A 258 2.08 -4.61 8.04
N GLU A 259 1.74 -5.43 9.02
CA GLU A 259 1.10 -4.97 10.26
C GLU A 259 2.18 -4.46 11.20
N VAL A 260 2.00 -3.25 11.72
CA VAL A 260 2.97 -2.56 12.57
C VAL A 260 2.26 -2.11 13.84
N GLU A 261 2.75 -2.59 14.98
CA GLU A 261 2.31 -2.16 16.31
C GLU A 261 3.07 -0.89 16.72
N VAL A 262 2.34 0.15 17.14
CA VAL A 262 2.92 1.44 17.54
C VAL A 262 2.30 1.89 18.85
N TYR A 263 3.14 2.12 19.86
CA TYR A 263 2.72 2.65 21.16
C TYR A 263 2.18 4.09 21.02
N GLY A 264 1.34 4.51 21.97
CA GLY A 264 0.78 5.87 21.96
C GLY A 264 1.87 6.95 22.01
N GLY A 265 1.80 7.93 21.11
CA GLY A 265 2.78 9.01 20.99
C GLY A 265 4.06 8.65 20.21
N ASP A 266 4.28 7.38 19.92
CA ASP A 266 5.49 6.92 19.23
C ASP A 266 5.40 7.11 17.71
N THR A 267 6.57 7.13 17.08
CA THR A 267 6.73 7.11 15.62
C THR A 267 7.74 6.03 15.24
N VAL A 268 7.38 5.21 14.26
CA VAL A 268 8.24 4.13 13.76
C VAL A 268 8.46 4.26 12.26
N SER A 269 9.67 3.93 11.82
CA SER A 269 10.02 3.93 10.40
C SER A 269 9.74 2.56 9.79
N VAL A 270 8.96 2.52 8.72
CA VAL A 270 8.59 1.31 7.98
C VAL A 270 9.33 1.33 6.65
N ASN A 271 10.10 0.27 6.38
CA ASN A 271 11.00 0.19 5.23
C ASN A 271 10.64 -1.01 4.33
N PHE A 272 10.46 -0.76 3.05
CA PHE A 272 10.24 -1.76 2.01
C PHE A 272 11.45 -1.82 1.09
N ARG A 273 11.63 -2.96 0.42
CA ARG A 273 12.68 -3.19 -0.57
C ARG A 273 12.04 -3.78 -1.82
N PHE A 274 12.39 -3.24 -2.99
CA PHE A 274 12.02 -3.81 -4.28
C PHE A 274 13.15 -3.60 -5.30
N MET A 275 13.02 -4.23 -6.46
CA MET A 275 13.95 -4.14 -7.57
C MET A 275 13.15 -4.19 -8.86
N GLU A 276 13.50 -3.31 -9.80
CA GLU A 276 12.94 -3.33 -11.15
C GLU A 276 14.02 -3.71 -12.15
N HIS A 277 13.64 -4.49 -13.16
CA HIS A 277 14.55 -5.02 -14.16
C HIS A 277 14.56 -4.19 -15.45
N LEU A 278 13.60 -3.27 -15.61
CA LEU A 278 13.47 -2.39 -16.76
C LEU A 278 13.45 -0.92 -16.34
N GLY A 279 14.00 -0.09 -17.22
CA GLY A 279 13.96 1.35 -17.05
C GLY A 279 12.56 1.88 -17.35
N GLY A 280 12.21 2.99 -16.73
CA GLY A 280 10.90 3.61 -16.89
C GLY A 280 10.49 4.47 -15.71
N ASN A 281 9.30 5.03 -15.78
CA ASN A 281 8.69 5.78 -14.69
C ASN A 281 7.70 4.89 -13.95
N TYR A 282 7.93 4.68 -12.65
CA TYR A 282 7.16 3.78 -11.80
C TYR A 282 6.44 4.55 -10.71
N ASP A 283 5.15 4.30 -10.54
CA ASP A 283 4.35 4.90 -9.48
C ASP A 283 4.51 4.12 -8.17
N VAL A 284 5.40 4.62 -7.31
CA VAL A 284 5.72 4.08 -5.99
C VAL A 284 4.73 4.64 -4.97
N ILE A 285 3.97 3.75 -4.33
CA ILE A 285 2.86 4.14 -3.45
C ILE A 285 2.98 3.43 -2.10
N ILE A 286 2.94 4.20 -1.01
CA ILE A 286 2.71 3.67 0.35
C ILE A 286 1.36 4.19 0.85
N ASN A 287 0.41 3.28 1.07
CA ASN A 287 -1.00 3.57 1.34
C ASN A 287 -1.58 4.56 0.31
N ASN A 288 -1.71 5.83 0.69
CA ASN A 288 -2.29 6.89 -0.17
C ASN A 288 -1.26 7.90 -0.69
N ARG A 289 0.03 7.75 -0.37
CA ARG A 289 1.10 8.65 -0.83
C ARG A 289 1.77 8.06 -2.05
N LYS A 290 1.79 8.82 -3.16
CA LYS A 290 2.34 8.43 -4.45
C LYS A 290 3.54 9.30 -4.82
N VAL A 291 4.60 8.68 -5.32
CA VAL A 291 5.73 9.33 -6.00
C VAL A 291 6.00 8.59 -7.30
N THR A 292 6.14 9.32 -8.40
CA THR A 292 6.60 8.75 -9.66
C THR A 292 8.14 8.74 -9.65
N LEU A 293 8.71 7.54 -9.68
CA LEU A 293 10.14 7.28 -9.60
C LEU A 293 10.70 6.91 -10.98
N PRO A 294 11.58 7.72 -11.58
CA PRO A 294 12.34 7.31 -12.75
C PRO A 294 13.39 6.28 -12.34
N ILE A 295 13.37 5.11 -12.99
CA ILE A 295 14.39 4.07 -12.88
C ILE A 295 15.18 4.05 -14.19
N TYR A 296 16.48 4.24 -14.10
CA TYR A 296 17.35 4.35 -15.27
C TYR A 296 17.91 2.98 -15.68
N GLY A 297 17.81 2.62 -16.94
CA GLY A 297 18.30 1.34 -17.43
C GLY A 297 17.71 1.00 -18.79
N PRO A 298 17.78 -0.27 -19.21
CA PRO A 298 17.26 -0.69 -20.49
C PRO A 298 15.74 -0.60 -20.56
N THR A 299 15.27 -0.06 -21.67
CA THR A 299 13.86 -0.02 -22.06
C THR A 299 13.67 -0.90 -23.30
N TYR A 300 12.61 -1.69 -23.32
CA TYR A 300 12.19 -2.34 -24.56
C TYR A 300 11.48 -1.34 -25.45
N GLY A 301 11.71 -1.42 -26.76
CA GLY A 301 11.04 -0.55 -27.71
C GLY A 301 11.96 0.11 -28.72
N GLY A 302 11.33 0.85 -29.63
CA GLY A 302 12.01 1.73 -30.56
C GLY A 302 12.59 1.04 -31.79
N SER A 303 13.03 1.88 -32.71
CA SER A 303 13.56 1.52 -34.03
C SER A 303 14.97 2.08 -34.15
N LEU A 304 15.96 1.19 -34.16
CA LEU A 304 17.37 1.50 -34.34
C LEU A 304 17.69 1.63 -35.83
N ARG A 305 18.19 2.79 -36.24
CA ARG A 305 18.40 3.15 -37.65
C ARG A 305 19.88 3.32 -37.92
N LEU A 306 20.46 2.34 -38.60
CA LEU A 306 21.88 2.27 -38.89
C LEU A 306 22.13 2.52 -40.37
N LEU A 307 23.27 3.14 -40.67
CA LEU A 307 23.72 3.29 -42.05
C LEU A 307 24.46 2.02 -42.47
N THR A 308 24.18 1.54 -43.68
CA THR A 308 24.89 0.38 -44.25
C THR A 308 25.27 0.63 -45.71
N HIS A 309 26.13 -0.23 -46.24
CA HIS A 309 26.48 -0.30 -47.65
C HIS A 309 25.41 -1.07 -48.44
N ASN A 310 25.55 -1.12 -49.78
CA ASN A 310 24.62 -1.91 -50.60
C ASN A 310 24.65 -3.39 -50.18
N ILE A 311 23.47 -3.94 -49.89
CA ILE A 311 23.27 -5.36 -49.59
C ILE A 311 23.13 -6.10 -50.92
N ASN A 312 24.15 -6.88 -51.29
CA ASN A 312 24.22 -7.58 -52.57
C ASN A 312 24.08 -9.10 -52.44
N THR A 313 24.15 -9.64 -51.22
CA THR A 313 24.00 -11.07 -50.92
C THR A 313 23.27 -11.25 -49.59
N PHE A 314 22.50 -12.33 -49.48
CA PHE A 314 21.78 -12.75 -48.28
C PHE A 314 22.26 -14.12 -47.77
N ASP A 315 23.32 -14.65 -48.38
CA ASP A 315 23.87 -15.97 -48.11
C ASP A 315 25.39 -15.93 -48.12
N ASP A 316 26.01 -16.41 -47.04
CA ASP A 316 27.44 -16.28 -46.72
C ASP A 316 28.35 -17.14 -47.62
N VAL A 317 27.80 -18.06 -48.42
CA VAL A 317 28.57 -18.90 -49.36
C VAL A 317 28.45 -18.48 -50.84
N ILE A 318 28.03 -17.24 -51.13
CA ILE A 318 27.89 -16.72 -52.50
C ILE A 318 29.01 -15.72 -52.87
N ASN A 319 30.10 -16.24 -53.46
CA ASN A 319 31.21 -15.56 -54.17
C ASN A 319 31.70 -14.24 -53.56
N LEU A 320 31.69 -14.13 -52.23
CA LEU A 320 32.08 -12.96 -51.46
C LEU A 320 32.58 -13.40 -50.08
N PHE A 321 33.33 -12.52 -49.43
CA PHE A 321 33.73 -12.69 -48.04
C PHE A 321 32.47 -12.81 -47.14
N PRO A 322 32.35 -13.82 -46.24
CA PRO A 322 31.11 -14.12 -45.49
C PRO A 322 30.48 -12.92 -44.79
N ALA A 323 31.30 -12.05 -44.20
CA ALA A 323 30.81 -10.84 -43.53
C ALA A 323 30.09 -9.84 -44.47
N SER A 324 30.20 -10.00 -45.79
CA SER A 324 29.47 -9.21 -46.79
C SER A 324 27.97 -9.53 -46.81
N ALA A 325 27.55 -10.68 -46.28
CA ALA A 325 26.14 -11.00 -46.03
C ALA A 325 25.67 -10.32 -44.74
N SER A 326 25.68 -8.98 -44.73
CA SER A 326 25.45 -8.17 -43.52
C SER A 326 24.11 -8.44 -42.83
N THR A 327 23.09 -8.89 -43.56
CA THR A 327 21.79 -9.27 -42.96
C THR A 327 21.90 -10.51 -42.08
N MET A 328 22.72 -11.49 -42.47
CA MET A 328 22.96 -12.70 -41.68
C MET A 328 23.62 -12.41 -40.35
N GLN A 329 24.26 -11.23 -40.21
CA GLN A 329 24.80 -10.80 -38.94
C GLN A 329 23.73 -10.56 -37.88
N LEU A 330 22.51 -10.23 -38.30
CA LEU A 330 21.36 -9.98 -37.42
C LEU A 330 20.38 -11.17 -37.38
N THR A 331 20.33 -12.00 -38.43
CA THR A 331 19.36 -13.10 -38.55
C THR A 331 19.91 -14.48 -38.19
N ASN A 332 21.22 -14.69 -38.29
CA ASN A 332 21.86 -15.98 -38.06
C ASN A 332 23.00 -15.83 -37.07
N GLU A 333 23.46 -16.94 -36.50
CA GLU A 333 24.52 -16.94 -35.49
C GLU A 333 25.72 -17.78 -35.91
N GLU A 334 26.86 -17.43 -35.32
CA GLU A 334 28.13 -18.14 -35.40
C GLU A 334 28.24 -19.15 -34.23
N LEU A 335 29.24 -20.04 -34.24
CA LEU A 335 29.45 -20.97 -33.12
C LEU A 335 30.02 -20.24 -31.90
N VAL A 336 30.94 -19.31 -32.13
CA VAL A 336 31.53 -18.45 -31.12
C VAL A 336 31.40 -16.99 -31.57
N ILE A 337 31.41 -16.07 -30.62
CA ILE A 337 31.32 -14.62 -30.88
C ILE A 337 32.36 -13.89 -30.05
N GLY A 338 32.60 -12.61 -30.36
CA GLY A 338 33.35 -11.74 -29.45
C GLY A 338 32.63 -11.60 -28.11
N ASP A 339 33.36 -11.70 -27.02
CA ASP A 339 32.82 -11.49 -25.68
C ASP A 339 32.53 -10.00 -25.47
N TRP A 340 31.25 -9.63 -25.61
CA TRP A 340 30.77 -8.27 -25.38
C TRP A 340 31.30 -7.67 -24.06
N THR A 341 31.41 -8.48 -23.00
CA THR A 341 31.84 -8.03 -21.67
C THR A 341 33.31 -7.60 -21.61
N ARG A 342 34.13 -8.06 -22.55
CA ARG A 342 35.55 -7.67 -22.70
C ARG A 342 35.73 -6.34 -23.41
N GLY A 343 34.67 -5.88 -24.08
CA GLY A 343 34.61 -4.59 -24.75
C GLY A 343 34.44 -3.42 -23.80
N PRO A 344 34.18 -2.23 -24.33
CA PRO A 344 33.68 -1.11 -23.55
C PRO A 344 32.27 -1.37 -23.00
N ALA A 345 31.38 -2.03 -23.76
CA ALA A 345 30.01 -2.40 -23.42
C ALA A 345 29.25 -1.28 -22.69
N GLY A 346 29.11 -0.11 -23.33
CA GLY A 346 28.45 1.04 -22.69
C GLY A 346 29.19 1.61 -21.48
N SER A 347 30.50 1.35 -21.36
CA SER A 347 31.37 1.62 -20.19
C SER A 347 31.22 0.65 -19.02
N TYR A 348 30.49 -0.46 -19.19
CA TYR A 348 30.34 -1.49 -18.17
C TYR A 348 31.34 -2.65 -18.33
N GLY A 349 31.91 -2.83 -19.53
CA GLY A 349 32.85 -3.91 -19.83
C GLY A 349 34.27 -3.68 -19.32
N THR A 350 35.12 -4.71 -19.43
CA THR A 350 36.49 -4.67 -18.89
C THR A 350 37.43 -3.77 -19.69
N GLY A 351 37.09 -3.46 -20.95
CA GLY A 351 37.91 -2.65 -21.85
C GLY A 351 39.19 -3.34 -22.32
N GLU A 352 39.28 -4.68 -22.20
CA GLU A 352 40.38 -5.49 -22.72
C GLU A 352 40.51 -5.40 -24.25
N THR A 353 39.40 -5.12 -24.94
CA THR A 353 39.35 -4.81 -26.37
C THR A 353 38.43 -3.63 -26.65
N THR A 354 38.63 -2.97 -27.79
CA THR A 354 37.79 -1.86 -28.23
C THR A 354 36.61 -2.31 -29.10
N TRP A 355 36.70 -3.49 -29.73
CA TRP A 355 35.80 -3.92 -30.79
C TRP A 355 35.70 -2.92 -31.98
N ARG A 356 36.72 -2.08 -32.21
CA ARG A 356 36.70 -1.02 -33.24
C ARG A 356 37.54 -1.31 -34.48
N THR A 357 38.48 -2.25 -34.41
CA THR A 357 39.52 -2.40 -35.44
C THR A 357 39.58 -3.81 -36.02
N ILE A 358 39.77 -3.86 -37.33
CA ILE A 358 40.07 -5.04 -38.13
C ILE A 358 41.58 -5.31 -38.04
N TYR A 359 42.09 -5.91 -36.97
CA TYR A 359 43.45 -6.43 -37.01
C TYR A 359 43.44 -7.88 -37.48
N PHE A 360 43.71 -8.10 -38.77
CA PHE A 360 44.02 -9.42 -39.34
C PHE A 360 45.17 -10.14 -38.61
N GLN A 361 46.01 -9.42 -37.85
CA GLN A 361 47.21 -9.96 -37.20
C GLN A 361 46.99 -10.57 -35.81
N ASP A 362 45.82 -10.40 -35.20
CA ASP A 362 45.50 -10.99 -33.88
C ASP A 362 44.73 -12.33 -33.96
N TYR A 363 44.62 -12.87 -35.18
CA TYR A 363 44.04 -14.17 -35.60
C TYR A 363 44.29 -15.37 -34.66
N LEU A 364 45.35 -15.34 -33.86
CA LEU A 364 45.86 -16.46 -33.05
C LEU A 364 46.01 -16.15 -31.56
N LYS A 365 45.80 -14.90 -31.11
CA LYS A 365 45.99 -14.51 -29.70
C LYS A 365 44.69 -14.40 -28.91
N ASP A 366 43.55 -14.56 -29.58
CA ASP A 366 42.29 -13.96 -29.14
C ASP A 366 41.24 -14.93 -28.60
N LYS A 367 41.59 -16.21 -28.39
CA LYS A 367 40.65 -17.20 -27.84
C LYS A 367 40.05 -16.76 -26.49
N ASP A 368 40.80 -15.94 -25.74
CA ASP A 368 40.42 -15.46 -24.41
C ASP A 368 39.45 -14.26 -24.48
N LEU A 369 39.26 -13.64 -25.65
CA LEU A 369 38.23 -12.61 -25.89
C LEU A 369 36.98 -13.14 -26.61
N LYS A 370 36.88 -14.47 -26.78
CA LYS A 370 35.72 -15.14 -27.34
C LYS A 370 34.78 -15.62 -26.24
N SER A 371 33.49 -15.59 -26.55
CA SER A 371 32.44 -16.21 -25.76
C SER A 371 31.65 -17.21 -26.60
N GLY A 372 31.03 -18.18 -25.93
CA GLY A 372 30.17 -19.16 -26.59
C GLY A 372 28.89 -18.52 -27.12
N CYS A 373 28.51 -18.86 -28.35
CA CYS A 373 27.26 -18.45 -28.99
C CYS A 373 26.37 -19.69 -29.18
N VAL A 374 26.25 -20.19 -30.43
CA VAL A 374 25.59 -21.47 -30.70
C VAL A 374 26.33 -22.62 -30.03
N ALA A 375 27.66 -22.58 -29.98
CA ALA A 375 28.43 -23.46 -29.10
C ALA A 375 28.53 -22.83 -27.70
N GLU A 376 28.11 -23.54 -26.66
CA GLU A 376 28.27 -23.06 -25.28
C GLU A 376 29.70 -23.25 -24.76
N SER A 377 30.43 -24.22 -25.31
CA SER A 377 31.83 -24.47 -25.00
C SER A 377 32.50 -25.24 -26.14
N TRP A 378 33.83 -25.26 -26.11
CA TRP A 378 34.64 -25.97 -27.09
C TRP A 378 35.94 -26.48 -26.47
N GLU A 379 36.51 -27.51 -27.08
CA GLU A 379 37.84 -28.00 -26.74
C GLU A 379 38.60 -28.42 -28.00
N ILE A 380 39.93 -28.31 -27.94
CA ILE A 380 40.84 -28.90 -28.93
C ILE A 380 41.50 -30.09 -28.25
N THR A 381 41.21 -31.30 -28.74
CA THR A 381 41.72 -32.53 -28.15
C THR A 381 43.23 -32.67 -28.35
N ASN A 382 43.86 -33.61 -27.63
CA ASN A 382 45.27 -33.94 -27.83
C ASN A 382 45.56 -34.47 -29.26
N SER A 383 44.55 -35.03 -29.95
CA SER A 383 44.62 -35.44 -31.36
C SER A 383 44.51 -34.27 -32.33
N GLY A 384 44.22 -33.05 -31.86
CA GLY A 384 44.04 -31.86 -32.70
C GLY A 384 42.63 -31.71 -33.28
N GLU A 385 41.66 -32.46 -32.77
CA GLU A 385 40.25 -32.36 -33.16
C GLU A 385 39.59 -31.22 -32.42
N ILE A 386 38.73 -30.47 -33.12
CA ILE A 386 37.93 -29.39 -32.52
C ILE A 386 36.59 -29.99 -32.15
N VAL A 387 36.21 -29.90 -30.88
CA VAL A 387 34.92 -30.34 -30.38
C VAL A 387 34.13 -29.11 -29.96
N PHE A 388 32.97 -28.90 -30.57
CA PHE A 388 32.01 -27.88 -30.15
C PHE A 388 30.83 -28.55 -29.45
N HIS A 389 30.49 -28.04 -28.27
CA HIS A 389 29.29 -28.43 -27.53
C HIS A 389 28.19 -27.41 -27.81
N ILE A 390 27.14 -27.87 -28.49
CA ILE A 390 26.04 -27.03 -29.00
C ILE A 390 25.05 -26.76 -27.87
N ARG A 391 24.69 -25.49 -27.73
CA ARG A 391 23.75 -25.01 -26.73
C ARG A 391 22.34 -25.53 -27.03
N LYS A 392 21.71 -26.10 -26.00
CA LYS A 392 20.30 -26.50 -26.04
C LYS A 392 19.39 -25.29 -25.89
N GLY A 393 18.20 -25.38 -26.47
CA GLY A 393 17.14 -24.38 -26.38
C GLY A 393 17.24 -23.26 -27.40
N ILE A 394 18.22 -23.27 -28.30
CA ILE A 394 18.28 -22.33 -29.43
C ILE A 394 17.25 -22.77 -30.48
N HIS A 395 16.32 -21.89 -30.84
CA HIS A 395 15.30 -22.17 -31.84
C HIS A 395 15.46 -21.24 -33.03
N TYR A 396 15.18 -21.75 -34.23
CA TYR A 396 15.04 -20.90 -35.41
C TYR A 396 13.89 -19.92 -35.22
N ALA A 397 14.06 -18.70 -35.70
CA ALA A 397 13.04 -17.67 -35.61
C ALA A 397 11.81 -18.07 -36.46
N LEU A 398 10.62 -17.89 -35.90
CA LEU A 398 9.35 -18.18 -36.56
C LEU A 398 8.64 -16.89 -36.97
N ASP A 399 8.58 -16.66 -38.27
CA ASP A 399 7.73 -15.68 -38.93
C ASP A 399 6.60 -16.40 -39.66
N LYS A 400 5.38 -16.31 -39.12
CA LYS A 400 4.21 -17.02 -39.66
C LYS A 400 3.80 -16.51 -41.03
N ASP A 401 4.21 -15.31 -41.40
CA ASP A 401 3.90 -14.71 -42.70
C ASP A 401 4.95 -15.07 -43.77
N ASN A 402 6.01 -15.81 -43.40
CA ASN A 402 7.11 -16.18 -44.29
C ASN A 402 7.10 -17.70 -44.59
N GLU A 403 7.10 -18.08 -45.87
CA GLU A 403 7.06 -19.50 -46.30
C GLU A 403 8.30 -20.29 -45.86
N ALA A 404 9.50 -19.72 -46.01
CA ALA A 404 10.75 -20.37 -45.62
C ALA A 404 10.84 -20.55 -44.11
N SER A 405 10.41 -19.57 -43.32
CA SER A 405 10.39 -19.70 -41.85
C SER A 405 9.36 -20.74 -41.39
N ASN A 406 8.17 -20.77 -42.00
CA ASN A 406 7.16 -21.80 -41.73
C ASN A 406 7.64 -23.22 -42.08
N LEU A 407 8.53 -23.39 -43.07
CA LEU A 407 9.13 -24.68 -43.40
C LEU A 407 9.98 -25.24 -42.23
N VAL A 408 10.72 -24.37 -41.55
CA VAL A 408 11.53 -24.73 -40.37
C VAL A 408 10.68 -24.80 -39.09
N ASN A 409 9.57 -24.06 -39.06
CA ASN A 409 8.54 -24.08 -38.02
C ASN A 409 9.09 -23.81 -36.59
N GLY A 410 10.15 -23.00 -36.51
CA GLY A 410 10.79 -22.62 -35.25
C GLY A 410 11.27 -23.80 -34.39
N ARG A 411 11.67 -24.91 -35.01
CA ARG A 411 12.28 -26.04 -34.31
C ARG A 411 13.61 -25.65 -33.65
N GLU A 412 14.04 -26.49 -32.71
CA GLU A 412 15.33 -26.38 -32.06
C GLU A 412 16.47 -26.65 -33.06
N LEU A 413 17.54 -25.87 -32.95
CA LEU A 413 18.81 -26.07 -33.65
C LEU A 413 19.52 -27.28 -33.03
N THR A 414 20.16 -28.08 -33.89
CA THR A 414 20.90 -29.30 -33.52
C THR A 414 22.32 -29.27 -34.05
N ALA A 415 23.17 -30.19 -33.57
CA ALA A 415 24.50 -30.41 -34.09
C ALA A 415 24.53 -30.73 -35.59
N GLU A 416 23.48 -31.36 -36.15
CA GLU A 416 23.41 -31.65 -37.57
C GLU A 416 23.21 -30.39 -38.42
N ASP A 417 22.48 -29.38 -37.91
CA ASP A 417 22.34 -28.08 -38.59
C ASP A 417 23.68 -27.35 -38.68
N VAL A 418 24.48 -27.44 -37.61
CA VAL A 418 25.84 -26.93 -37.58
C VAL A 418 26.70 -27.67 -38.59
N ALA A 419 26.72 -29.00 -38.53
CA ALA A 419 27.52 -29.81 -39.44
C ALA A 419 27.14 -29.58 -40.90
N PHE A 420 25.85 -29.45 -41.21
CA PHE A 420 25.36 -29.07 -42.53
C PHE A 420 25.96 -27.74 -43.00
N SER A 421 25.88 -26.70 -42.17
CA SER A 421 26.38 -25.35 -42.49
C SER A 421 27.88 -25.33 -42.73
N LEU A 422 28.65 -26.03 -41.89
CA LEU A 422 30.11 -26.16 -42.03
C LEU A 422 30.49 -26.96 -43.29
N ARG A 423 29.81 -28.09 -43.57
CA ARG A 423 30.04 -28.88 -44.80
C ARG A 423 29.69 -28.07 -46.03
N ARG A 424 28.62 -27.27 -45.97
CA ARG A 424 28.18 -26.38 -47.06
C ARG A 424 29.25 -25.32 -47.35
N SER A 425 29.87 -24.72 -46.33
CA SER A 425 30.89 -23.68 -46.51
C SER A 425 32.13 -24.22 -47.23
N ILE A 426 32.56 -25.45 -46.97
CA ILE A 426 33.74 -26.05 -47.62
C ILE A 426 33.46 -26.78 -48.93
N SER A 427 32.20 -27.09 -49.26
CA SER A 427 31.84 -27.85 -50.47
C SER A 427 31.28 -27.00 -51.60
N LYS A 428 30.58 -25.89 -51.30
CA LYS A 428 30.00 -25.04 -52.35
C LYS A 428 31.09 -24.26 -53.08
N HIS A 429 31.18 -24.42 -54.40
CA HIS A 429 32.24 -23.81 -55.22
C HIS A 429 32.24 -22.28 -55.23
N THR A 430 31.12 -21.65 -54.85
CA THR A 430 31.00 -20.20 -54.69
C THR A 430 31.44 -19.71 -53.31
N SER A 431 31.67 -20.59 -52.34
CA SER A 431 32.06 -20.19 -51.00
C SER A 431 33.48 -19.64 -50.96
N TYR A 432 33.69 -18.58 -50.20
CA TYR A 432 35.03 -18.05 -49.88
C TYR A 432 35.97 -19.12 -49.32
N PHE A 433 35.44 -20.06 -48.52
CA PHE A 433 36.23 -21.14 -47.93
C PHE A 433 36.69 -22.13 -49.00
N TYR A 434 35.82 -22.42 -49.98
CA TYR A 434 36.14 -23.31 -51.08
C TYR A 434 37.24 -22.73 -51.99
N THR A 435 37.23 -21.41 -52.21
CA THR A 435 38.17 -20.72 -53.11
C THR A 435 39.51 -20.44 -52.43
N GLU A 436 39.49 -19.86 -51.23
CA GLU A 436 40.71 -19.39 -50.55
C GLU A 436 41.35 -20.46 -49.66
N PHE A 437 40.56 -21.36 -49.06
CA PHE A 437 41.02 -22.36 -48.10
C PHE A 437 40.83 -23.79 -48.62
N SER A 438 41.36 -24.06 -49.81
CA SER A 438 41.12 -25.30 -50.55
C SER A 438 41.48 -26.60 -49.79
N GLN A 439 42.34 -26.55 -48.79
CA GLN A 439 42.70 -27.70 -47.94
C GLN A 439 41.57 -28.10 -46.97
N LEU A 440 40.70 -27.16 -46.57
CA LEU A 440 39.58 -27.44 -45.65
C LEU A 440 38.50 -28.34 -46.26
N LYS A 441 38.53 -28.58 -47.57
CA LYS A 441 37.63 -29.51 -48.28
C LYS A 441 37.73 -30.96 -47.80
N TYR A 442 38.87 -31.31 -47.19
CA TYR A 442 39.12 -32.66 -46.66
C TYR A 442 38.80 -32.77 -45.16
N THR A 443 38.22 -31.74 -44.56
CA THR A 443 37.76 -31.76 -43.17
C THR A 443 36.66 -32.80 -42.98
N ILE A 444 36.78 -33.60 -41.93
CA ILE A 444 35.75 -34.54 -41.49
C ILE A 444 34.95 -33.85 -40.38
N ILE A 445 33.62 -33.90 -40.49
CA ILE A 445 32.70 -33.27 -39.54
C ILE A 445 31.67 -34.32 -39.12
N ASP A 446 31.73 -34.72 -37.86
CA ASP A 446 30.88 -35.76 -37.27
C ASP A 446 30.00 -35.18 -36.16
N THR A 447 28.83 -35.78 -35.98
CA THR A 447 27.80 -35.42 -35.00
C THR A 447 27.47 -36.65 -34.15
N PRO A 448 28.28 -37.00 -33.14
CA PRO A 448 28.08 -38.23 -32.36
C PRO A 448 26.76 -38.24 -31.57
N ASP A 449 26.19 -37.06 -31.31
CA ASP A 449 24.87 -36.85 -30.75
C ASP A 449 24.29 -35.50 -31.23
N ASP A 450 23.06 -35.18 -30.81
CA ASP A 450 22.34 -33.97 -31.22
C ASP A 450 22.99 -32.65 -30.76
N TRP A 451 24.01 -32.69 -29.90
CA TRP A 451 24.57 -31.52 -29.21
C TRP A 451 26.09 -31.44 -29.28
N THR A 452 26.73 -32.27 -30.09
CA THR A 452 28.20 -32.33 -30.20
C THR A 452 28.60 -32.35 -31.65
N VAL A 453 29.53 -31.46 -32.03
CA VAL A 453 30.14 -31.44 -33.37
C VAL A 453 31.64 -31.68 -33.20
N VAL A 454 32.16 -32.71 -33.87
CA VAL A 454 33.58 -33.07 -33.87
C VAL A 454 34.16 -32.78 -35.25
N ILE A 455 35.22 -31.99 -35.31
CA ILE A 455 35.86 -31.53 -36.54
C ILE A 455 37.30 -32.01 -36.55
N SER A 456 37.63 -32.85 -37.53
CA SER A 456 38.99 -33.35 -37.76
C SER A 456 39.52 -32.74 -39.06
N VAL A 457 40.50 -31.86 -38.95
CA VAL A 457 41.05 -31.10 -40.08
C VAL A 457 42.39 -31.68 -40.56
N PRO A 458 42.74 -31.55 -41.86
CA PRO A 458 44.00 -32.04 -42.36
C PRO A 458 45.19 -31.18 -41.88
N GLY A 459 46.30 -31.83 -41.54
CA GLY A 459 47.57 -31.16 -41.26
C GLY A 459 47.57 -30.34 -39.96
N ASN A 460 48.16 -29.15 -39.99
CA ASN A 460 48.27 -28.24 -38.85
C ASN A 460 47.25 -27.08 -38.90
N LEU A 461 46.09 -27.30 -39.55
CA LEU A 461 45.07 -26.27 -39.77
C LEU A 461 44.10 -26.07 -38.60
N THR A 462 44.24 -26.80 -37.48
CA THR A 462 43.28 -26.79 -36.36
C THR A 462 42.95 -25.38 -35.87
N GLN A 463 43.96 -24.54 -35.66
CA GLN A 463 43.74 -23.18 -35.16
C GLN A 463 43.05 -22.27 -36.19
N GLU A 464 43.39 -22.43 -37.47
CA GLU A 464 42.76 -21.69 -38.58
C GLU A 464 41.31 -22.12 -38.77
N ALA A 465 41.05 -23.42 -38.73
CA ALA A 465 39.72 -23.99 -38.83
C ALA A 465 38.83 -23.61 -37.63
N PHE A 466 39.39 -23.48 -36.42
CA PHE A 466 38.63 -22.99 -35.28
C PHE A 466 38.06 -21.60 -35.54
N THR A 467 38.87 -20.65 -36.02
CA THR A 467 38.40 -19.29 -36.33
C THR A 467 37.43 -19.29 -37.51
N LEU A 468 37.77 -20.00 -38.60
CA LEU A 468 36.96 -20.01 -39.81
C LEU A 468 35.60 -20.69 -39.59
N PHE A 469 35.53 -21.83 -38.90
CA PHE A 469 34.24 -22.45 -38.59
C PHE A 469 33.53 -21.79 -37.42
N GLY A 470 34.29 -21.21 -36.48
CA GLY A 470 33.79 -20.59 -35.27
C GLY A 470 33.11 -19.24 -35.49
N ASP A 471 33.80 -18.31 -36.16
CA ASP A 471 33.45 -16.87 -36.24
C ASP A 471 33.02 -16.39 -37.64
N PHE A 472 32.93 -17.27 -38.64
CA PHE A 472 32.60 -16.84 -40.01
C PHE A 472 31.44 -17.59 -40.64
N VAL A 473 31.22 -18.85 -40.25
CA VAL A 473 30.12 -19.64 -40.79
C VAL A 473 28.87 -19.35 -39.98
N ARG A 474 27.83 -18.89 -40.66
CA ARG A 474 26.52 -18.68 -40.06
C ARG A 474 25.72 -19.97 -40.14
N ILE A 475 25.08 -20.35 -39.03
CA ILE A 475 24.28 -21.57 -38.99
C ILE A 475 22.94 -21.34 -39.68
N VAL A 476 22.64 -22.18 -40.67
CA VAL A 476 21.45 -22.10 -41.52
C VAL A 476 20.61 -23.38 -41.42
N PRO A 477 19.28 -23.30 -41.56
CA PRO A 477 18.42 -24.48 -41.54
C PRO A 477 18.55 -25.27 -42.86
N PRO A 478 18.89 -26.57 -42.83
CA PRO A 478 19.03 -27.40 -44.02
C PRO A 478 17.79 -27.40 -44.91
N GLU A 479 16.59 -27.38 -44.31
CA GLU A 479 15.32 -27.47 -45.04
C GLU A 479 15.13 -26.34 -46.05
N VAL A 480 15.54 -25.12 -45.68
CA VAL A 480 15.44 -23.94 -46.56
C VAL A 480 16.41 -24.09 -47.72
N VAL A 481 17.65 -24.49 -47.45
CA VAL A 481 18.67 -24.68 -48.49
C VAL A 481 18.30 -25.84 -49.42
N GLU A 482 17.76 -26.93 -48.90
CA GLU A 482 17.28 -28.07 -49.71
C GLU A 482 16.09 -27.68 -50.58
N ARG A 483 15.17 -26.85 -50.07
CA ARG A 483 13.97 -26.43 -50.79
C ARG A 483 14.26 -25.41 -51.90
N TYR A 484 15.11 -24.43 -51.60
CA TYR A 484 15.32 -23.26 -52.47
C TYR A 484 16.70 -23.23 -53.14
N GLY A 485 17.61 -24.14 -52.79
CA GLY A 485 18.98 -24.24 -53.30
C GLY A 485 19.98 -23.38 -52.53
N ASP A 486 19.55 -22.19 -52.10
CA ASP A 486 20.26 -21.30 -51.19
C ASP A 486 19.31 -20.27 -50.56
N MET A 487 19.86 -19.41 -49.70
CA MET A 487 19.16 -18.36 -48.99
C MET A 487 19.42 -16.97 -49.59
N ASN A 488 19.92 -16.89 -50.84
CA ASN A 488 20.31 -15.61 -51.42
C ASN A 488 19.13 -14.76 -51.91
N ASP A 489 17.91 -15.29 -51.91
CA ASP A 489 16.69 -14.47 -51.88
C ASP A 489 16.41 -14.07 -50.42
N TRP A 490 16.27 -12.77 -50.16
CA TRP A 490 16.02 -12.24 -48.82
C TRP A 490 14.77 -12.86 -48.15
N ARG A 491 13.80 -13.32 -48.94
CA ARG A 491 12.59 -14.01 -48.44
C ARG A 491 12.89 -15.37 -47.83
N ASN A 492 14.05 -15.96 -48.15
CA ASN A 492 14.51 -17.23 -47.60
C ASN A 492 15.34 -17.04 -46.31
N SER A 493 15.47 -15.82 -45.81
CA SER A 493 16.22 -15.54 -44.58
C SER A 493 15.54 -16.20 -43.37
N VAL A 494 16.21 -17.18 -42.78
CA VAL A 494 15.79 -17.89 -41.58
C VAL A 494 17.03 -18.23 -40.75
N GLY A 495 17.02 -17.91 -39.47
CA GLY A 495 18.14 -18.18 -38.59
C GLY A 495 17.74 -18.09 -37.12
N THR A 496 18.72 -18.24 -36.24
CA THR A 496 18.53 -18.25 -34.77
C THR A 496 18.81 -16.90 -34.12
N GLY A 497 19.16 -15.89 -34.91
CA GLY A 497 19.64 -14.60 -34.44
C GLY A 497 18.58 -13.73 -33.75
N PRO A 498 19.03 -12.58 -33.21
CA PRO A 498 18.20 -11.66 -32.43
C PRO A 498 17.10 -10.96 -33.25
N PHE A 499 17.21 -10.93 -34.58
CA PHE A 499 16.26 -10.23 -35.44
C PHE A 499 15.81 -11.07 -36.64
N ILE A 500 14.62 -10.78 -37.14
CA ILE A 500 13.99 -11.41 -38.29
C ILE A 500 13.95 -10.39 -39.43
N LEU A 501 14.48 -10.73 -40.61
CA LEU A 501 14.39 -9.86 -41.78
C LEU A 501 12.95 -9.87 -42.33
N LYS A 502 12.27 -8.73 -42.23
CA LYS A 502 10.86 -8.58 -42.63
C LYS A 502 10.68 -7.96 -44.00
N GLU A 503 11.55 -7.03 -44.37
CA GLU A 503 11.45 -6.34 -45.65
C GLU A 503 12.84 -5.98 -46.17
N PHE A 504 13.03 -6.14 -47.48
CA PHE A 504 14.15 -5.54 -48.19
C PHE A 504 13.67 -4.76 -49.41
N ILE A 505 13.93 -3.45 -49.40
CA ILE A 505 13.75 -2.56 -50.54
C ILE A 505 15.12 -2.23 -51.11
N THR A 506 15.37 -2.70 -52.33
CA THR A 506 16.66 -2.56 -53.02
C THR A 506 17.14 -1.11 -53.03
N ASN A 507 18.41 -0.90 -52.66
CA ASN A 507 19.08 0.41 -52.56
C ASN A 507 18.41 1.41 -51.60
N GLN A 508 17.53 0.96 -50.70
CA GLN A 508 16.86 1.83 -49.73
C GLN A 508 17.05 1.35 -48.30
N VAL A 509 16.50 0.17 -47.97
CA VAL A 509 16.44 -0.28 -46.58
C VAL A 509 16.26 -1.79 -46.47
N ALA A 510 16.91 -2.40 -45.47
CA ALA A 510 16.51 -3.69 -44.91
C ALA A 510 15.89 -3.45 -43.52
N THR A 511 14.66 -3.91 -43.31
CA THR A 511 13.91 -3.75 -42.06
C THR A 511 13.83 -5.09 -41.34
N PHE A 512 14.21 -5.09 -40.07
CA PHE A 512 14.20 -6.27 -39.21
C PHE A 512 13.33 -6.03 -38.00
N GLU A 513 12.61 -7.06 -37.56
CA GLU A 513 11.84 -7.07 -36.31
C GLU A 513 12.53 -7.94 -35.27
N LYS A 514 12.32 -7.63 -33.99
CA LYS A 514 12.82 -8.42 -32.86
C LYS A 514 12.35 -9.87 -32.91
N ASN A 515 13.27 -10.80 -32.67
CA ASN A 515 12.93 -12.18 -32.36
C ASN A 515 12.57 -12.29 -30.87
N TYR A 516 11.28 -12.27 -30.53
CA TYR A 516 10.81 -12.38 -29.13
C TYR A 516 11.18 -13.70 -28.44
N LYS A 517 11.60 -14.72 -29.20
CA LYS A 517 12.06 -16.01 -28.67
C LYS A 517 13.58 -16.14 -28.67
N TYR A 518 14.31 -15.04 -28.88
CA TYR A 518 15.76 -15.07 -28.84
C TYR A 518 16.26 -15.54 -27.46
N TRP A 519 17.32 -16.35 -27.47
CA TRP A 519 17.72 -17.16 -26.32
C TRP A 519 18.70 -16.46 -25.37
N MET A 520 19.39 -15.42 -25.86
CA MET A 520 20.45 -14.75 -25.10
C MET A 520 19.88 -13.70 -24.15
N ASN A 521 20.47 -13.63 -22.96
CA ASN A 521 20.25 -12.54 -22.03
C ASN A 521 21.47 -11.61 -22.00
N ASP A 522 21.26 -10.36 -21.63
CA ASP A 522 22.33 -9.38 -21.51
C ASP A 522 23.36 -9.83 -20.46
N PRO A 523 24.65 -9.94 -20.84
CA PRO A 523 25.67 -10.40 -19.92
C PRO A 523 26.20 -9.29 -19.00
N ILE A 524 25.94 -8.00 -19.27
CA ILE A 524 26.61 -6.91 -18.53
C ILE A 524 25.82 -5.59 -18.47
N GLY A 525 26.16 -4.76 -17.49
CA GLY A 525 25.57 -3.43 -17.31
C GLY A 525 24.19 -3.47 -16.63
N PRO A 526 23.40 -2.39 -16.76
CA PRO A 526 22.12 -2.27 -16.06
C PRO A 526 21.09 -3.29 -16.58
N GLY A 527 21.33 -3.90 -17.73
CA GLY A 527 20.46 -4.89 -18.33
C GLY A 527 20.71 -6.34 -17.98
N VAL A 528 21.71 -6.65 -17.16
CA VAL A 528 22.08 -8.04 -16.82
C VAL A 528 20.85 -8.91 -16.55
N GLY A 529 20.76 -10.02 -17.27
CA GLY A 529 19.68 -11.00 -17.13
C GLY A 529 18.40 -10.70 -17.93
N ASN A 530 18.25 -9.51 -18.50
CA ASN A 530 17.15 -9.21 -19.42
C ASN A 530 17.35 -9.93 -20.76
N GLN A 531 16.25 -10.34 -21.38
CA GLN A 531 16.26 -10.99 -22.68
C GLN A 531 16.65 -9.98 -23.78
N LEU A 532 17.64 -10.34 -24.58
CA LEU A 532 18.01 -9.56 -25.76
C LEU A 532 17.08 -9.90 -26.94
N PRO A 533 16.99 -9.04 -27.96
CA PRO A 533 17.45 -7.66 -27.99
C PRO A 533 16.46 -6.69 -27.31
N TYR A 534 16.91 -5.48 -26.96
CA TYR A 534 16.01 -4.46 -26.38
C TYR A 534 15.17 -3.74 -27.44
N VAL A 535 15.78 -3.41 -28.57
CA VAL A 535 15.10 -2.70 -29.66
C VAL A 535 14.12 -3.61 -30.39
N GLU A 536 12.97 -3.06 -30.77
CA GLU A 536 11.89 -3.80 -31.45
C GLU A 536 12.14 -3.91 -32.96
N GLU A 537 12.88 -2.95 -33.51
CA GLU A 537 13.14 -2.88 -34.94
C GLU A 537 14.58 -2.41 -35.19
N VAL A 538 15.23 -3.00 -36.20
CA VAL A 538 16.48 -2.49 -36.78
C VAL A 538 16.23 -2.14 -38.23
N LYS A 539 16.66 -0.96 -38.67
CA LYS A 539 16.67 -0.57 -40.09
C LYS A 539 18.09 -0.32 -40.54
N LEU A 540 18.54 -1.11 -41.51
CA LEU A 540 19.78 -0.88 -42.23
C LEU A 540 19.48 0.00 -43.45
N ILE A 541 19.78 1.29 -43.35
CA ILE A 541 19.48 2.31 -44.34
C ILE A 541 20.66 2.46 -45.31
N ILE A 542 20.40 2.30 -46.60
CA ILE A 542 21.41 2.33 -47.65
C ILE A 542 21.56 3.77 -48.17
N VAL A 543 22.65 4.43 -47.81
CA VAL A 543 22.97 5.79 -48.26
C VAL A 543 24.44 5.90 -48.67
N SER A 544 24.68 6.00 -49.97
CA SER A 544 26.02 6.03 -50.55
C SER A 544 26.74 7.38 -50.39
N ASP A 545 26.00 8.49 -50.48
CA ASP A 545 26.57 9.84 -50.44
C ASP A 545 26.86 10.32 -49.00
N THR A 546 28.11 10.72 -48.74
CA THR A 546 28.56 11.17 -47.41
C THR A 546 27.80 12.39 -46.89
N SER A 547 27.51 13.37 -47.76
CA SER A 547 26.81 14.59 -47.34
C SER A 547 25.37 14.28 -46.89
N THR A 548 24.74 13.32 -47.56
CA THR A 548 23.39 12.82 -47.23
C THR A 548 23.40 12.05 -45.91
N ARG A 549 24.42 11.22 -45.65
CA ARG A 549 24.59 10.52 -44.36
C ARG A 549 24.72 11.51 -43.19
N LEU A 550 25.60 12.51 -43.34
CA LEU A 550 25.81 13.55 -42.32
C LEU A 550 24.53 14.36 -42.05
N ALA A 551 23.81 14.74 -43.12
CA ALA A 551 22.54 15.45 -42.99
C ALA A 551 21.47 14.62 -42.28
N ALA A 552 21.37 13.32 -42.58
CA ALA A 552 20.43 12.41 -41.92
C ALA A 552 20.74 12.25 -40.42
N PHE A 553 22.01 12.10 -40.07
CA PHE A 553 22.44 12.00 -38.68
C PHE A 553 22.16 13.30 -37.90
N ARG A 554 22.46 14.47 -38.48
CA ARG A 554 22.22 15.79 -37.84
C ARG A 554 20.76 16.00 -37.42
N VAL A 555 19.81 15.38 -38.10
CA VAL A 555 18.36 15.54 -37.80
C VAL A 555 17.74 14.32 -37.11
N GLY A 556 18.57 13.41 -36.57
CA GLY A 556 18.09 12.23 -35.84
C GLY A 556 17.38 11.19 -36.72
N LYS A 557 17.63 11.16 -38.04
CA LYS A 557 17.07 10.11 -38.92
C LYS A 557 17.84 8.79 -38.84
N VAL A 558 19.10 8.83 -38.40
CA VAL A 558 19.94 7.66 -38.11
C VAL A 558 20.59 7.83 -36.74
N ASP A 559 20.78 6.71 -36.05
CA ASP A 559 21.21 6.67 -34.65
C ASP A 559 22.73 6.53 -34.52
N GLN A 560 23.42 6.05 -35.56
CA GLN A 560 24.87 5.91 -35.62
C GLN A 560 25.39 6.23 -37.04
N ILE A 561 26.59 6.78 -37.11
CA ILE A 561 27.35 6.99 -38.35
C ILE A 561 28.83 6.69 -38.12
N SER A 562 29.45 5.99 -39.08
CA SER A 562 30.89 5.73 -39.11
C SER A 562 31.58 6.56 -40.20
N LEU A 563 32.92 6.60 -40.16
CA LEU A 563 33.77 7.27 -41.15
C LEU A 563 33.48 8.78 -41.30
N VAL A 564 33.14 9.45 -40.19
CA VAL A 564 33.02 10.92 -40.16
C VAL A 564 34.41 11.53 -40.11
N LYS A 565 34.75 12.43 -41.03
CA LYS A 565 36.06 13.09 -41.01
C LYS A 565 36.14 14.11 -39.88
N GLU A 566 37.36 14.34 -39.37
CA GLU A 566 37.63 15.38 -38.36
C GLU A 566 37.08 16.77 -38.75
N GLU A 567 37.19 17.14 -40.03
CA GLU A 567 36.67 18.41 -40.57
C GLU A 567 35.13 18.51 -40.55
N ASP A 568 34.43 17.38 -40.55
CA ASP A 568 32.97 17.29 -40.58
C ASP A 568 32.34 17.15 -39.18
N LEU A 569 33.14 17.02 -38.11
CA LEU A 569 32.65 16.77 -36.75
C LEU A 569 31.74 17.88 -36.21
N ALA A 570 32.06 19.14 -36.49
CA ALA A 570 31.20 20.27 -36.09
C ALA A 570 29.79 20.17 -36.72
N SER A 571 29.70 19.47 -37.85
CA SER A 571 28.49 19.31 -38.64
C SER A 571 27.58 18.18 -38.14
N VAL A 572 28.00 17.35 -37.17
CA VAL A 572 27.21 16.23 -36.61
C VAL A 572 26.67 16.50 -35.20
N THR A 573 26.56 17.77 -34.84
CA THR A 573 25.95 18.24 -33.58
C THR A 573 24.43 18.36 -33.72
N LEU A 574 23.66 17.78 -32.80
CA LEU A 574 22.19 17.89 -32.74
C LEU A 574 21.80 18.78 -31.54
N ASN A 575 21.04 19.85 -31.76
CA ASN A 575 20.56 20.77 -30.70
C ASN A 575 21.65 21.27 -29.70
N ASN A 576 22.87 21.57 -30.19
CA ASN A 576 24.03 21.94 -29.36
C ASN A 576 24.50 20.85 -28.37
N GLN A 577 23.91 19.66 -28.41
CA GLN A 577 24.42 18.46 -27.74
C GLN A 577 25.37 17.76 -28.71
N MET A 578 26.61 17.59 -28.28
CA MET A 578 27.57 16.82 -29.05
C MET A 578 27.17 15.35 -29.00
N SER A 579 26.93 14.77 -30.17
CA SER A 579 26.87 13.32 -30.33
C SER A 579 28.12 12.70 -29.71
N ALA A 580 27.96 11.62 -28.95
CA ALA A 580 29.13 10.91 -28.45
C ALA A 580 29.97 10.45 -29.64
N LEU A 581 31.29 10.64 -29.56
CA LEU A 581 32.21 10.37 -30.65
C LEU A 581 33.46 9.67 -30.15
N ILE A 582 34.01 8.81 -31.00
CA ILE A 582 35.31 8.20 -30.77
C ILE A 582 36.12 8.21 -32.05
N LYS A 583 37.43 8.45 -31.92
CA LYS A 583 38.35 8.37 -33.04
C LYS A 583 38.39 6.91 -33.53
N ASN A 584 38.33 6.73 -34.85
CA ASN A 584 38.56 5.45 -35.48
C ASN A 584 40.07 5.17 -35.48
N ASP A 585 40.46 4.11 -34.78
CA ASP A 585 41.86 3.75 -34.54
C ASP A 585 42.57 3.21 -35.79
N TYR A 586 41.83 2.90 -36.87
CA TYR A 586 42.39 2.33 -38.09
C TYR A 586 43.12 3.35 -38.97
N TYR A 587 42.71 4.62 -38.94
CA TYR A 587 43.25 5.65 -39.82
C TYR A 587 44.05 6.70 -39.04
N GLU A 588 45.37 6.74 -39.26
CA GLU A 588 46.23 7.76 -38.66
C GLU A 588 45.98 9.14 -39.28
N THR A 589 45.88 9.20 -40.62
CA THR A 589 45.48 10.39 -41.39
C THR A 589 44.82 9.99 -42.73
N PRO A 590 43.73 10.65 -43.17
CA PRO A 590 42.90 11.57 -42.38
C PRO A 590 42.20 10.84 -41.23
N ARG A 591 41.94 11.56 -40.12
CA ARG A 591 41.28 10.98 -38.94
C ARG A 591 39.78 10.84 -39.22
N TYR A 592 39.27 9.65 -38.93
CA TYR A 592 37.85 9.34 -38.99
C TYR A 592 37.29 9.09 -37.59
N TYR A 593 35.98 9.23 -37.46
CA TYR A 593 35.25 9.09 -36.21
C TYR A 593 33.98 8.25 -36.40
N ILE A 594 33.59 7.58 -35.33
CA ILE A 594 32.27 6.98 -35.16
C ILE A 594 31.49 7.94 -34.26
N CYS A 595 30.26 8.28 -34.66
CA CYS A 595 29.37 9.15 -33.91
C CYS A 595 28.02 8.45 -33.70
N TRP A 596 27.43 8.63 -32.53
CA TRP A 596 26.09 8.12 -32.23
C TRP A 596 25.27 9.11 -31.42
N GLN A 597 23.95 8.94 -31.51
CA GLN A 597 23.01 9.83 -30.84
C GLN A 597 23.01 9.60 -29.32
N PRO A 598 22.77 10.64 -28.51
CA PRO A 598 22.82 10.54 -27.04
C PRO A 598 21.74 9.63 -26.44
N TRP A 599 20.68 9.32 -27.19
CA TRP A 599 19.66 8.36 -26.79
C TRP A 599 20.04 6.90 -27.07
N LEU A 600 21.09 6.63 -27.84
CA LEU A 600 21.61 5.27 -28.00
C LEU A 600 22.43 4.90 -26.76
N LYS A 601 21.89 4.00 -25.94
CA LYS A 601 22.48 3.56 -24.68
C LYS A 601 23.13 2.18 -24.81
N ASN A 602 23.96 1.82 -23.83
CA ASN A 602 24.86 0.65 -23.85
C ASN A 602 25.88 0.63 -25.00
N TYR A 603 26.12 1.76 -25.64
CA TYR A 603 26.99 1.85 -26.80
C TYR A 603 28.10 2.86 -26.56
N SER A 604 29.33 2.41 -26.78
CA SER A 604 30.56 3.17 -26.57
C SER A 604 31.45 3.12 -27.82
N GLY A 605 30.84 2.98 -28.99
CA GLY A 605 31.50 3.02 -30.29
C GLY A 605 32.07 1.68 -30.75
N GLU A 606 31.64 0.56 -30.17
CA GLU A 606 31.91 -0.79 -30.67
C GLU A 606 31.40 -0.92 -32.11
N TYR A 607 32.11 -1.66 -32.96
CA TYR A 607 31.70 -1.82 -34.36
C TYR A 607 31.70 -3.28 -34.78
N LEU A 608 32.78 -4.01 -34.49
CA LEU A 608 32.95 -5.43 -34.80
C LEU A 608 33.15 -6.20 -33.50
N VAL A 609 32.06 -6.72 -32.93
CA VAL A 609 32.09 -7.53 -31.70
C VAL A 609 32.43 -8.96 -32.10
N GLY A 610 33.71 -9.29 -32.02
CA GLY A 610 34.27 -10.49 -32.63
C GLY A 610 34.81 -10.21 -34.03
N TYR A 611 34.89 -11.26 -34.85
CA TYR A 611 35.58 -11.15 -36.14
C TYR A 611 34.61 -10.73 -37.24
N TYR A 612 34.70 -9.47 -37.70
CA TYR A 612 33.81 -8.92 -38.75
C TYR A 612 32.30 -9.05 -38.46
N ASN A 613 31.94 -9.08 -37.18
CA ASN A 613 30.58 -9.32 -36.74
C ASN A 613 29.98 -8.06 -36.09
N GLU A 614 29.02 -7.41 -36.76
CA GLU A 614 28.32 -6.21 -36.31
C GLU A 614 27.09 -6.56 -35.45
N ILE A 615 27.20 -7.54 -34.55
CA ILE A 615 26.09 -8.02 -33.70
C ILE A 615 25.74 -7.06 -32.54
N TRP A 616 26.52 -6.01 -32.31
CA TRP A 616 26.28 -5.03 -31.23
C TRP A 616 24.85 -4.46 -31.14
N PRO A 617 24.03 -4.35 -32.22
CA PRO A 617 22.64 -3.88 -32.13
C PRO A 617 21.76 -4.68 -31.17
N GLN A 618 22.11 -5.93 -30.84
CA GLN A 618 21.34 -6.70 -29.90
C GLN A 618 21.45 -6.20 -28.45
N TYR A 619 22.57 -5.58 -28.08
CA TYR A 619 22.90 -5.21 -26.69
C TYR A 619 22.46 -3.78 -26.32
N VAL A 620 22.02 -2.98 -27.28
CA VAL A 620 21.73 -1.55 -27.09
C VAL A 620 20.23 -1.30 -26.88
N TRP A 621 19.89 -0.23 -26.18
CA TRP A 621 18.53 0.26 -26.05
C TRP A 621 18.44 1.76 -26.38
N LEU A 622 17.22 2.24 -26.60
CA LEU A 622 16.94 3.62 -26.94
C LEU A 622 16.23 4.33 -25.79
N ASP A 623 16.79 5.45 -25.35
CA ASP A 623 16.12 6.40 -24.48
C ASP A 623 15.11 7.21 -25.31
N LEU A 624 13.90 6.65 -25.44
CA LEU A 624 12.85 7.17 -26.32
C LEU A 624 12.33 8.53 -25.89
N ASP A 625 12.35 8.81 -24.58
CA ASP A 625 11.91 10.09 -24.04
C ASP A 625 12.93 11.18 -24.41
N LEU A 626 14.23 10.90 -24.27
CA LEU A 626 15.29 11.81 -24.76
C LEU A 626 15.25 11.99 -26.28
N LYS A 627 14.95 10.92 -27.04
CA LYS A 627 14.79 11.00 -28.50
C LYS A 627 13.61 11.90 -28.89
N GLU A 628 12.49 11.78 -28.19
CA GLU A 628 11.32 12.63 -28.40
C GLU A 628 11.61 14.09 -28.02
N GLU A 629 12.28 14.32 -26.89
CA GLU A 629 12.71 15.66 -26.47
C GLU A 629 13.59 16.34 -27.52
N LEU A 630 14.58 15.62 -28.06
CA LEU A 630 15.56 16.20 -28.99
C LEU A 630 15.05 16.31 -30.44
N THR A 631 14.14 15.43 -30.87
CA THR A 631 13.74 15.34 -32.28
C THR A 631 12.26 15.60 -32.54
N GLY A 632 11.43 15.67 -31.50
CA GLY A 632 9.96 15.69 -31.59
C GLY A 632 9.37 14.40 -32.14
N ARG A 633 10.14 13.30 -32.13
CA ARG A 633 9.73 11.97 -32.60
C ARG A 633 10.20 10.93 -31.62
N ARG A 634 9.29 10.04 -31.24
CA ARG A 634 9.62 8.87 -30.44
C ARG A 634 10.31 7.80 -31.29
#